data_AF-A0A1E1WKM3-F1
#
_entry.id   AF-A0A1E1WKM3-F1
#
_cell.length_a   1.000
_cell.length_b   1.000
_cell.length_c   1.000
_cell.angle_alpha   90.00
_cell.angle_beta   90.00
_cell.angle_gamma   90.00
#
_symmetry.space_group_name_H-M   'P 1'
#
loop_
_entity.id
_entity.type
_entity.pdbx_description
1 polymer ?
#
loop_
_entity_poly.entity_id
_entity_poly.type
_entity_poly.pdbx_seq_one_letter_code
_entity_poly.pdbx_strand_id
1 'polypeptide(L)'
;MKWWFVSLLSALLVFENHAKNLTVSVYYECLCPHSVDFFKDQLIPGYEVLKDKVKVDLIPFGKANITKEGDKYIFTCQHQEAECYGNKVHACALNLALGDYGIKFAMCAMASSNATDDKYLTKCAANNSISWDEIQKCMESGKGDQLLVDYGNRTHSLKPKLTGVPTVTFDNEYIETLNRISKNNLVDIVDFLLVDSQCKPKNAALGLHSTTLLFMFSLILVMKAL
;
A
#
# COMPACT_ATOMS: atom_id res chain seq x y z
N MET A 1 -48.43 -8.58 41.00
CA MET A 1 -48.61 -7.43 40.08
C MET A 1 -47.35 -6.59 40.20
N LYS A 2 -46.64 -6.14 39.18
CA LYS A 2 -46.72 -6.23 37.73
C LYS A 2 -45.36 -5.63 37.27
N TRP A 3 -44.66 -6.28 36.33
CA TRP A 3 -43.79 -5.69 35.29
C TRP A 3 -42.40 -5.24 35.77
N TRP A 4 -41.30 -5.95 35.49
CA TRP A 4 -40.59 -6.01 34.20
C TRP A 4 -40.55 -4.66 33.47
N PHE A 5 -39.42 -3.95 33.59
CA PHE A 5 -38.78 -3.31 32.45
C PHE A 5 -37.27 -3.51 32.57
N VAL A 6 -36.79 -4.57 31.94
CA VAL A 6 -35.41 -4.72 31.50
C VAL A 6 -35.12 -3.52 30.60
N SER A 7 -34.22 -2.64 31.02
CA SER A 7 -33.73 -1.56 30.16
C SER A 7 -32.82 -2.17 29.10
N LEU A 8 -33.45 -2.74 28.08
CA LEU A 8 -32.88 -3.01 26.77
C LEU A 8 -32.80 -1.65 26.06
N LEU A 9 -31.64 -1.02 26.12
CA LEU A 9 -31.29 -0.01 25.12
C LEU A 9 -29.96 -0.40 24.47
N SER A 10 -30.14 -1.14 23.37
CA SER A 10 -29.43 -0.96 22.11
C SER A 10 -27.95 -0.57 22.23
N ALA A 11 -27.08 -1.57 22.13
CA ALA A 11 -25.81 -1.35 21.45
C ALA A 11 -26.15 -0.94 20.01
N LEU A 12 -26.17 0.38 19.75
CA LEU A 12 -26.05 0.92 18.41
C LEU A 12 -24.69 0.45 17.90
N LEU A 13 -24.68 -0.63 17.14
CA LEU A 13 -23.59 -0.89 16.21
C LEU A 13 -23.66 0.24 15.19
N VAL A 14 -23.00 1.36 15.52
CA VAL A 14 -22.60 2.33 14.51
C VAL A 14 -21.62 1.57 13.63
N PHE A 15 -22.12 0.97 12.55
CA PHE A 15 -21.26 0.63 11.44
C PHE A 15 -20.76 1.97 10.91
N GLU A 16 -19.57 2.38 11.35
CA GLU A 16 -18.84 3.42 10.66
C GLU A 16 -18.71 2.96 9.22
N ASN A 17 -19.51 3.56 8.36
CA ASN A 17 -19.34 3.45 6.93
C ASN A 17 -18.15 4.36 6.60
N HIS A 18 -16.96 3.95 7.04
CA HIS A 18 -15.74 4.64 6.67
C HIS A 18 -15.66 4.51 5.16
N ALA A 19 -15.80 5.62 4.44
CA ALA A 19 -15.54 5.65 3.03
C ALA A 19 -14.13 5.07 2.85
N LYS A 20 -14.03 3.91 2.19
CA LYS A 20 -12.74 3.30 1.91
C LYS A 20 -12.04 4.23 0.92
N ASN A 21 -11.01 4.93 1.38
CA ASN A 21 -10.19 5.74 0.50
C ASN A 21 -9.46 4.79 -0.47
N LEU A 22 -9.67 5.00 -1.77
CA LEU A 22 -8.99 4.27 -2.82
C LEU A 22 -7.48 4.29 -2.55
N THR A 23 -6.84 3.12 -2.56
CA THR A 23 -5.40 2.99 -2.42
C THR A 23 -4.77 2.75 -3.79
N VAL A 24 -3.82 3.60 -4.17
CA VAL A 24 -3.02 3.46 -5.39
C VAL A 24 -1.64 2.98 -5.00
N SER A 25 -1.36 1.70 -5.25
CA SER A 25 -0.10 1.06 -4.90
C SER A 25 0.80 0.95 -6.12
N VAL A 26 2.04 1.46 -6.03
CA VAL A 26 3.04 1.45 -7.11
C VAL A 26 4.21 0.56 -6.71
N TYR A 27 4.40 -0.52 -7.46
CA TYR A 27 5.52 -1.45 -7.36
C TYR A 27 6.62 -1.02 -8.33
N TYR A 28 7.80 -0.74 -7.82
CA TYR A 28 8.88 -0.13 -8.61
C TYR A 28 10.27 -0.56 -8.15
N GLU A 29 11.27 -0.24 -8.98
CA GLU A 29 12.70 -0.39 -8.68
C GLU A 29 13.37 0.97 -8.87
N CYS A 30 14.28 1.35 -7.96
CA CYS A 30 14.86 2.69 -7.99
C CYS A 30 15.79 2.95 -9.19
N LEU A 31 16.36 1.92 -9.81
CA LEU A 31 17.24 2.05 -10.99
C LEU A 31 16.58 1.62 -12.31
N CYS A 32 15.37 1.07 -12.29
CA CYS A 32 14.66 0.72 -13.52
C CYS A 32 14.26 1.99 -14.29
N PRO A 33 14.68 2.17 -15.56
CA PRO A 33 14.34 3.37 -16.34
C PRO A 33 12.83 3.62 -16.45
N HIS A 34 12.03 2.58 -16.69
CA HIS A 34 10.57 2.73 -16.77
C HIS A 34 9.93 3.15 -15.44
N SER A 35 10.52 2.73 -14.31
CA SER A 35 10.06 3.18 -12.99
C SER A 35 10.40 4.66 -12.79
N VAL A 36 11.60 5.09 -13.17
CA VAL A 36 12.03 6.49 -13.16
C VAL A 36 11.12 7.36 -14.04
N ASP A 37 10.84 6.93 -15.27
CA ASP A 37 9.97 7.64 -16.20
C ASP A 37 8.55 7.78 -15.63
N PHE A 38 7.98 6.72 -15.08
CA PHE A 38 6.66 6.80 -14.44
C PHE A 38 6.64 7.79 -13.27
N PHE A 39 7.68 7.82 -12.44
CA PHE A 39 7.76 8.81 -11.37
C PHE A 39 7.80 10.23 -11.94
N LYS A 40 8.64 10.49 -12.95
CA LYS A 40 8.81 11.81 -13.57
C LYS A 40 7.59 12.29 -14.33
N ASP A 41 6.97 11.40 -15.09
CA ASP A 41 5.95 11.77 -16.08
C ASP A 41 4.52 11.60 -15.54
N GLN A 42 4.32 10.77 -14.52
CA GLN A 42 2.98 10.48 -13.98
C GLN A 42 2.85 10.86 -12.52
N LEU A 43 3.66 10.26 -11.64
CA LEU A 43 3.44 10.40 -10.20
C LEU A 43 3.75 11.81 -9.72
N ILE A 44 4.93 12.35 -10.05
CA ILE A 44 5.36 13.69 -9.62
C ILE A 44 4.41 14.80 -10.09
N PRO A 45 4.08 14.94 -11.39
CA PRO A 45 3.16 15.98 -11.83
C PRO A 45 1.73 15.77 -11.32
N GLY A 46 1.33 14.52 -11.06
CA GLY A 46 -0.02 14.20 -10.56
C GLY A 46 -0.16 14.28 -9.03
N TYR A 47 0.94 14.26 -8.26
CA TYR A 47 0.86 13.97 -6.82
C TYR A 47 0.05 14.99 -6.04
N GLU A 48 0.16 16.27 -6.36
CA GLU A 48 -0.59 17.34 -5.68
C GLU A 48 -2.10 17.18 -5.85
N VAL A 49 -2.56 16.57 -6.96
CA VAL A 49 -3.97 16.24 -7.19
C VAL A 49 -4.37 14.94 -6.49
N LEU A 50 -3.45 13.98 -6.39
CA LEU A 50 -3.71 12.65 -5.86
C LEU A 50 -3.71 12.60 -4.33
N LYS A 51 -2.80 13.32 -3.66
CA LYS A 51 -2.51 13.16 -2.23
C LYS A 51 -3.70 13.36 -1.30
N ASP A 52 -4.66 14.19 -1.70
CA ASP A 52 -5.87 14.50 -0.91
C ASP A 52 -7.08 13.63 -1.31
N LYS A 53 -6.98 12.90 -2.44
CA LYS A 53 -8.06 12.07 -2.98
C LYS A 53 -7.89 10.58 -2.68
N VAL A 54 -6.64 10.11 -2.63
CA VAL A 54 -6.30 8.68 -2.52
C VAL A 54 -5.14 8.46 -1.58
N LYS A 55 -5.04 7.24 -1.06
CA LYS A 55 -3.82 6.79 -0.40
C LYS A 55 -2.82 6.34 -1.47
N VAL A 56 -1.73 7.07 -1.63
CA VAL A 56 -0.59 6.61 -2.44
C VAL A 56 0.29 5.71 -1.59
N ASP A 57 0.59 4.51 -2.09
CA ASP A 57 1.41 3.50 -1.41
C ASP A 57 2.55 3.08 -2.36
N LEU A 58 3.78 3.18 -1.88
CA LEU A 58 4.99 2.95 -2.69
C LEU A 58 5.72 1.70 -2.21
N ILE A 59 6.06 0.82 -3.14
CA ILE A 59 6.63 -0.51 -2.89
C ILE A 59 7.98 -0.63 -3.64
N PRO A 60 9.09 -0.18 -3.03
CA PRO A 60 10.44 -0.29 -3.59
C PRO A 60 10.98 -1.72 -3.44
N PHE A 61 10.82 -2.54 -4.47
CA PHE A 61 11.34 -3.91 -4.49
C PHE A 61 11.41 -4.44 -5.92
N GLY A 62 10.28 -4.32 -6.64
CA GLY A 62 10.14 -4.74 -8.03
C GLY A 62 10.42 -6.22 -8.26
N LYS A 63 11.40 -6.52 -9.10
CA LYS A 63 11.78 -7.88 -9.53
C LYS A 63 12.98 -8.41 -8.77
N ALA A 64 13.36 -7.76 -7.66
CA ALA A 64 14.35 -8.30 -6.76
C ALA A 64 13.93 -9.70 -6.27
N ASN A 65 14.91 -10.54 -5.95
CA ASN A 65 14.69 -11.83 -5.34
C ASN A 65 15.21 -11.83 -3.89
N ILE A 66 14.57 -12.62 -3.04
CA ILE A 66 14.97 -12.80 -1.64
C ILE A 66 15.39 -14.25 -1.45
N THR A 67 16.61 -14.47 -0.98
CA THR A 67 17.06 -15.75 -0.44
C THR A 67 17.38 -15.60 1.04
N LYS A 68 17.33 -16.71 1.78
CA LYS A 68 17.68 -16.74 3.20
C LYS A 68 18.88 -17.65 3.39
N GLU A 69 19.93 -17.11 3.99
CA GLU A 69 21.18 -17.83 4.31
C GLU A 69 21.42 -17.75 5.81
N GLY A 70 21.13 -18.86 6.51
CA GLY A 70 21.07 -18.86 7.97
C GLY A 70 20.02 -17.88 8.48
N ASP A 71 20.45 -16.90 9.28
CA ASP A 71 19.59 -15.85 9.84
C ASP A 71 19.57 -14.55 9.00
N LYS A 72 20.28 -14.51 7.87
CA LYS A 72 20.39 -13.33 7.02
C LYS A 72 19.54 -13.44 5.77
N TYR A 73 18.94 -12.32 5.36
CA TYR A 73 18.30 -12.18 4.06
C TYR A 73 19.31 -11.64 3.04
N ILE A 74 19.37 -12.26 1.87
CA ILE A 74 20.17 -11.81 0.74
C ILE A 74 19.21 -11.35 -0.36
N PHE A 75 19.44 -10.14 -0.86
CA PHE A 75 18.63 -9.54 -1.91
C PHE A 75 19.43 -9.51 -3.21
N THR A 76 18.83 -9.97 -4.30
CA THR A 76 19.42 -9.88 -5.64
C THR A 76 18.51 -9.04 -6.53
N CYS A 77 19.04 -7.93 -7.03
CA CYS A 77 18.30 -6.94 -7.82
C CYS A 77 18.73 -6.97 -9.29
N GLN A 78 17.89 -6.48 -10.20
CA GLN A 78 18.17 -6.52 -11.65
C GLN A 78 19.33 -5.59 -12.00
N HIS A 79 19.43 -4.45 -11.33
CA HIS A 79 20.52 -3.49 -11.47
C HIS A 79 21.54 -3.62 -10.31
N GLN A 80 21.77 -4.86 -9.86
CA GLN A 80 22.80 -5.25 -8.89
C GLN A 80 22.65 -4.57 -7.51
N GLU A 81 23.73 -4.55 -6.73
CA GLU A 81 23.71 -4.11 -5.33
C GLU A 81 23.27 -2.66 -5.16
N ALA A 82 23.57 -1.78 -6.13
CA ALA A 82 23.18 -0.37 -6.08
C ALA A 82 21.65 -0.21 -6.02
N GLU A 83 20.89 -0.99 -6.81
CA GLU A 83 19.43 -0.97 -6.75
C GLU A 83 18.91 -1.55 -5.45
N CYS A 84 19.48 -2.65 -4.96
CA CYS A 84 19.09 -3.23 -3.67
C CYS A 84 19.33 -2.24 -2.53
N TYR A 85 20.45 -1.51 -2.56
CA TYR A 85 20.76 -0.42 -1.64
C TYR A 85 19.70 0.69 -1.72
N GLY A 86 19.46 1.25 -2.92
CA GLY A 86 18.49 2.32 -3.10
C GLY A 86 17.06 1.93 -2.73
N ASN A 87 16.61 0.74 -3.10
CA ASN A 87 15.31 0.22 -2.69
C ASN A 87 15.19 0.16 -1.16
N LYS A 88 16.25 -0.27 -0.45
CA LYS A 88 16.27 -0.30 1.01
C LYS A 88 16.27 1.10 1.63
N VAL A 89 16.98 2.06 1.04
CA VAL A 89 16.95 3.47 1.47
C VAL A 89 15.54 4.06 1.31
N HIS A 90 14.89 3.82 0.17
CA HIS A 90 13.49 4.24 -0.05
C HIS A 90 12.55 3.60 0.98
N ALA A 91 12.71 2.30 1.26
CA ALA A 91 11.94 1.58 2.26
C ALA A 91 12.08 2.22 3.66
N CYS A 92 13.32 2.53 4.07
CA CYS A 92 13.58 3.19 5.35
C CYS A 92 12.98 4.59 5.41
N ALA A 93 13.13 5.41 4.37
CA ALA A 93 12.55 6.74 4.32
C ALA A 93 11.00 6.72 4.38
N LEU A 94 10.37 5.78 3.68
CA LEU A 94 8.92 5.57 3.71
C LEU A 94 8.43 5.14 5.11
N ASN A 95 9.21 4.32 5.82
CA ASN A 95 8.87 3.86 7.17
C ASN A 95 9.06 4.94 8.25
N LEU A 96 10.06 5.81 8.11
CA LEU A 96 10.39 6.83 9.12
C LEU A 96 9.53 8.09 9.01
N ALA A 97 9.06 8.40 7.81
CA ALA A 97 8.40 9.68 7.54
C ALA A 97 7.00 9.79 8.14
N LEU A 98 6.65 11.00 8.56
CA LEU A 98 5.29 11.38 8.91
C LEU A 98 4.57 11.99 7.69
N GLY A 99 3.27 11.72 7.56
CA GLY A 99 2.46 12.25 6.46
C GLY A 99 2.98 11.79 5.09
N ASP A 100 3.16 12.74 4.16
CA ASP A 100 3.60 12.48 2.79
C ASP A 100 5.11 12.62 2.55
N TYR A 101 5.89 12.93 3.59
CA TYR A 101 7.33 13.22 3.43
C TYR A 101 8.13 12.04 2.85
N GLY A 102 7.75 10.80 3.17
CA GLY A 102 8.40 9.60 2.61
C GLY A 102 8.12 9.43 1.12
N ILE A 103 6.90 9.76 0.69
CA ILE A 103 6.51 9.73 -0.72
C ILE A 103 7.27 10.82 -1.48
N LYS A 104 7.32 12.04 -0.93
CA LYS A 104 8.08 13.15 -1.51
C LYS A 104 9.58 12.89 -1.55
N PHE A 105 10.13 12.17 -0.56
CA PHE A 105 11.50 11.67 -0.61
C PHE A 105 11.71 10.75 -1.82
N ALA A 106 10.86 9.72 -1.97
CA ALA A 106 10.97 8.79 -3.08
C ALA A 106 10.85 9.51 -4.44
N MET A 107 9.92 10.44 -4.57
CA MET A 107 9.79 11.29 -5.77
C MET A 107 11.05 12.11 -6.04
N CYS A 108 11.62 12.77 -5.03
CA CYS A 108 12.87 13.52 -5.17
C CYS A 108 14.03 12.63 -5.62
N ALA A 109 14.16 11.44 -5.03
CA ALA A 109 15.22 10.49 -5.36
C ALA A 109 15.08 9.97 -6.80
N MET A 110 13.87 9.56 -7.21
CA MET A 110 13.58 9.11 -8.58
C MET A 110 13.72 10.22 -9.63
N ALA A 111 13.55 11.49 -9.24
CA ALA A 111 13.78 12.64 -10.11
C ALA A 111 15.25 13.02 -10.26
N SER A 112 16.13 12.54 -9.37
CA SER A 112 17.55 12.88 -9.37
C SER A 112 18.30 12.26 -10.56
N SER A 113 19.56 12.67 -10.75
CA SER A 113 20.43 12.09 -11.77
C SER A 113 20.85 10.65 -11.46
N ASN A 114 20.82 10.26 -10.18
CA ASN A 114 21.10 8.90 -9.74
C ASN A 114 20.35 8.62 -8.42
N ALA A 115 19.33 7.77 -8.48
CA ALA A 115 18.47 7.43 -7.34
C ALA A 115 19.15 6.57 -6.26
N THR A 116 20.42 6.21 -6.42
CA THR A 116 21.18 5.40 -5.45
C THR A 116 22.43 6.11 -4.92
N ASP A 117 22.69 7.35 -5.36
CA ASP A 117 23.85 8.13 -4.89
C ASP A 117 23.46 8.90 -3.62
N ASP A 118 24.20 8.64 -2.54
CA ASP A 118 24.00 9.23 -1.21
C ASP A 118 23.97 10.75 -1.23
N LYS A 119 24.67 11.41 -2.16
CA LYS A 119 24.61 12.86 -2.31
C LYS A 119 23.18 13.32 -2.63
N TYR A 120 22.49 12.64 -3.55
CA TYR A 120 21.12 13.00 -3.91
C TYR A 120 20.14 12.51 -2.85
N LEU A 121 20.33 11.31 -2.31
CA LEU A 121 19.47 10.73 -1.27
C LEU A 121 19.52 11.59 0.01
N THR A 122 20.69 12.00 0.49
CA THR A 122 20.84 12.90 1.65
C THR A 122 20.16 14.23 1.41
N LYS A 123 20.32 14.82 0.22
CA LYS A 123 19.63 16.06 -0.16
C LYS A 123 18.10 15.89 -0.15
N CYS A 124 17.60 14.79 -0.69
CA CYS A 124 16.17 14.48 -0.70
C CYS A 124 15.62 14.23 0.70
N ALA A 125 16.38 13.61 1.60
CA ALA A 125 16.02 13.43 3.00
C ALA A 125 15.87 14.81 3.69
N ALA A 126 16.89 15.67 3.56
CA ALA A 126 16.88 17.01 4.12
C ALA A 126 15.69 17.86 3.60
N ASN A 127 15.43 17.83 2.30
CA ASN A 127 14.30 18.55 1.68
C ASN A 127 12.93 18.10 2.19
N ASN A 128 12.82 16.89 2.73
CA ASN A 128 11.57 16.29 3.19
C ASN A 128 11.55 16.07 4.70
N SER A 129 12.39 16.79 5.47
CA SER A 129 12.41 16.69 6.93
C SER A 129 12.64 15.28 7.47
N ILE A 130 13.42 14.47 6.75
CA ILE A 130 13.85 13.13 7.18
C ILE A 130 15.33 13.21 7.54
N SER A 131 15.69 12.71 8.73
CA SER A 131 17.10 12.60 9.13
C SER A 131 17.80 11.51 8.33
N TRP A 132 18.89 11.87 7.65
CA TRP A 132 19.74 10.90 6.95
C TRP A 132 20.34 9.87 7.92
N ASP A 133 20.77 10.31 9.11
CA ASP A 133 21.33 9.43 10.13
C ASP A 133 20.31 8.38 10.59
N GLU A 134 19.02 8.73 10.67
CA GLU A 134 17.97 7.76 11.02
C GLU A 134 17.70 6.78 9.86
N ILE A 135 17.83 7.22 8.61
CA ILE A 135 17.79 6.30 7.45
C ILE A 135 18.96 5.32 7.56
N GLN A 136 20.18 5.80 7.80
CA GLN A 136 21.37 4.94 7.94
C GLN A 136 21.20 3.94 9.10
N LYS A 137 20.70 4.39 10.25
CA LYS A 137 20.38 3.51 11.37
C LYS A 137 19.31 2.46 11.04
N CYS A 138 18.30 2.82 10.24
CA CYS A 138 17.32 1.85 9.73
C CYS A 138 17.98 0.80 8.83
N MET A 139 18.92 1.21 7.97
CA MET A 139 19.68 0.32 7.09
C MET A 139 20.56 -0.67 7.87
N GLU A 140 21.23 -0.20 8.92
CA GLU A 140 22.22 -0.97 9.68
C GLU A 140 21.61 -1.86 10.78
N SER A 141 20.43 -1.51 11.30
CA SER A 141 19.77 -2.25 12.38
C SER A 141 19.09 -3.55 11.95
N GLY A 142 19.10 -3.87 10.65
CA GLY A 142 18.31 -4.96 10.06
C GLY A 142 16.84 -4.61 9.81
N LYS A 143 16.37 -3.42 10.25
CA LYS A 143 15.02 -2.95 9.95
C LYS A 143 14.81 -2.76 8.44
N GLY A 144 15.80 -2.23 7.73
CA GLY A 144 15.75 -2.11 6.27
C GLY A 144 15.55 -3.45 5.55
N ASP A 145 16.20 -4.52 6.03
CA ASP A 145 16.03 -5.86 5.46
C ASP A 145 14.62 -6.40 5.70
N GLN A 146 14.08 -6.23 6.91
CA GLN A 146 12.70 -6.61 7.22
C GLN A 146 11.70 -5.89 6.32
N LEU A 147 11.89 -4.58 6.10
CA LEU A 147 11.03 -3.79 5.22
C LEU A 147 11.09 -4.29 3.77
N LEU A 148 12.29 -4.62 3.25
CA LEU A 148 12.41 -5.19 1.90
C LEU A 148 11.80 -6.59 1.80
N VAL A 149 11.88 -7.41 2.85
CA VAL A 149 11.19 -8.70 2.90
C VAL A 149 9.67 -8.49 2.83
N ASP A 150 9.13 -7.53 3.58
CA ASP A 150 7.70 -7.21 3.55
C ASP A 150 7.26 -6.72 2.17
N TYR A 151 8.01 -5.79 1.55
CA TYR A 151 7.74 -5.32 0.19
C TYR A 151 7.89 -6.42 -0.85
N GLY A 152 8.85 -7.33 -0.69
CA GLY A 152 9.00 -8.50 -1.54
C GLY A 152 7.84 -9.48 -1.41
N ASN A 153 7.38 -9.77 -0.19
CA ASN A 153 6.19 -10.58 0.05
C ASN A 153 4.95 -9.97 -0.61
N ARG A 154 4.76 -8.66 -0.46
CA ARG A 154 3.68 -7.93 -1.14
C ARG A 154 3.79 -8.06 -2.66
N THR A 155 4.99 -7.92 -3.21
CA THR A 155 5.24 -8.04 -4.66
C THR A 155 4.96 -9.46 -5.17
N HIS A 156 5.44 -10.49 -4.47
CA HIS A 156 5.23 -11.89 -4.83
C HIS A 156 3.77 -12.35 -4.66
N SER A 157 3.00 -11.65 -3.82
CA SER A 157 1.59 -11.95 -3.58
C SER A 157 0.66 -11.52 -4.72
N LEU A 158 1.13 -10.65 -5.63
CA LEU A 158 0.35 -10.16 -6.77
C LEU A 158 -0.18 -11.31 -7.64
N LYS A 159 -1.42 -11.15 -8.09
CA LYS A 159 -2.13 -12.06 -9.00
C LYS A 159 -2.66 -11.28 -10.20
N PRO A 160 -2.22 -11.61 -11.43
CA PRO A 160 -1.12 -12.50 -11.80
C PRO A 160 0.22 -12.05 -11.21
N LYS A 161 1.22 -12.95 -11.23
CA LYS A 161 2.58 -12.65 -10.76
C LYS A 161 3.13 -11.42 -11.51
N LEU A 162 3.87 -10.57 -10.80
CA LEU A 162 4.51 -9.39 -11.39
C LEU A 162 5.48 -9.80 -12.50
N THR A 163 5.29 -9.25 -13.70
CA THR A 163 6.14 -9.51 -14.88
C THR A 163 7.05 -8.33 -15.22
N GLY A 164 6.71 -7.12 -14.75
CA GLY A 164 7.44 -5.89 -15.05
C GLY A 164 7.16 -4.79 -14.03
N VAL A 165 8.07 -3.82 -13.97
CA VAL A 165 7.92 -2.57 -13.22
C VAL A 165 7.97 -1.36 -14.17
N PRO A 166 7.32 -0.24 -13.83
CA PRO A 166 6.42 -0.08 -12.68
C PRO A 166 5.16 -0.92 -12.88
N THR A 167 4.53 -1.32 -11.78
CA THR A 167 3.20 -1.92 -11.77
C THR A 167 2.31 -1.14 -10.81
N VAL A 168 1.15 -0.72 -11.29
CA VAL A 168 0.16 0.01 -10.50
C VAL A 168 -1.02 -0.90 -10.19
N THR A 169 -1.46 -0.89 -8.95
CA THR A 169 -2.66 -1.60 -8.49
C THR A 169 -3.57 -0.65 -7.74
N PHE A 170 -4.86 -0.98 -7.74
CA PHE A 170 -5.90 -0.17 -7.11
C PHE A 170 -6.58 -1.04 -6.06
N ASP A 171 -6.61 -0.57 -4.80
CA ASP A 171 -7.12 -1.34 -3.66
C ASP A 171 -6.48 -2.72 -3.48
N ASN A 172 -5.18 -2.82 -3.81
CA ASN A 172 -4.37 -4.05 -3.85
C ASN A 172 -4.83 -5.07 -4.92
N GLU A 173 -5.70 -4.68 -5.84
CA GLU A 173 -6.09 -5.50 -6.98
C GLU A 173 -5.31 -5.10 -8.23
N TYR A 174 -4.67 -6.09 -8.85
CA TYR A 174 -4.06 -5.92 -10.16
C TYR A 174 -5.13 -6.11 -11.24
N ILE A 175 -5.34 -5.07 -12.04
CA ILE A 175 -6.16 -5.14 -13.24
C ILE A 175 -5.30 -4.68 -14.41
N GLU A 176 -5.05 -5.59 -15.37
CA GLU A 176 -4.11 -5.36 -16.46
C GLU A 176 -4.39 -4.07 -17.23
N THR A 177 -5.65 -3.83 -17.57
CA THR A 177 -6.07 -2.63 -18.30
C THR A 177 -5.80 -1.36 -17.49
N LEU A 178 -6.10 -1.36 -16.18
CA LEU A 178 -5.87 -0.19 -15.33
C LEU A 178 -4.38 0.07 -15.16
N ASN A 179 -3.58 -0.97 -14.88
CA ASN A 179 -2.11 -0.88 -14.81
C ASN A 179 -1.50 -0.34 -16.10
N ARG A 180 -1.99 -0.78 -17.27
CA ARG A 180 -1.48 -0.31 -18.57
C ARG A 180 -1.80 1.16 -18.80
N ILE A 181 -3.02 1.60 -18.52
CA ILE A 181 -3.44 2.98 -18.77
C ILE A 181 -2.81 3.93 -17.76
N SER A 182 -2.74 3.54 -16.49
CA SER A 182 -2.18 4.37 -15.41
C SER A 182 -0.72 4.73 -15.63
N LYS A 183 0.03 3.94 -16.42
CA LYS A 183 1.42 4.27 -16.81
C LYS A 183 1.54 5.52 -17.67
N ASN A 184 0.44 5.99 -18.27
CA ASN A 184 0.42 7.18 -19.12
C ASN A 184 -0.67 8.19 -18.74
N ASN A 185 -1.68 7.79 -17.95
CA ASN A 185 -2.79 8.64 -17.51
C ASN A 185 -3.19 8.31 -16.06
N LEU A 186 -2.26 8.43 -15.11
CA LEU A 186 -2.49 8.03 -13.71
C LEU A 186 -3.65 8.79 -13.06
N VAL A 187 -3.65 10.13 -13.18
CA VAL A 187 -4.65 11.00 -12.54
C VAL A 187 -6.06 10.72 -13.07
N ASP A 188 -6.20 10.61 -14.40
CA ASP A 188 -7.50 10.35 -15.03
C ASP A 188 -8.09 9.00 -14.63
N ILE A 189 -7.25 7.96 -14.51
CA ILE A 189 -7.72 6.65 -14.01
C ILE A 189 -8.18 6.74 -12.56
N VAL A 190 -7.46 7.47 -11.72
CA VAL A 190 -7.86 7.68 -10.32
C VAL A 190 -9.21 8.41 -10.26
N ASP A 191 -9.37 9.50 -11.01
CA ASP A 191 -10.62 10.25 -11.04
C ASP A 191 -11.78 9.41 -11.57
N PHE A 192 -11.56 8.60 -12.61
CA PHE A 192 -12.55 7.65 -13.12
C PHE A 192 -13.01 6.65 -12.03
N LEU A 193 -12.06 6.05 -11.29
CA LEU A 193 -12.38 5.07 -10.24
C LEU A 193 -13.09 5.71 -9.04
N LEU A 194 -12.72 6.93 -8.68
CA LEU A 194 -13.41 7.67 -7.61
C LEU A 194 -14.85 7.98 -7.99
N VAL A 195 -15.14 8.31 -9.25
CA VAL A 195 -16.51 8.50 -9.74
C VAL A 195 -17.28 7.17 -9.79
N ASP A 196 -16.69 6.09 -10.31
CA ASP A 196 -17.33 4.76 -10.34
C ASP A 196 -17.75 4.29 -8.94
N SER A 197 -16.87 4.50 -7.94
CA SER A 197 -17.15 4.12 -6.55
C SER A 197 -18.36 4.85 -5.95
N GLN A 198 -18.62 6.08 -6.38
CA GLN A 198 -19.77 6.89 -5.94
C GLN A 198 -21.07 6.46 -6.62
N CYS A 199 -20.97 5.84 -7.80
CA CYS A 199 -22.11 5.37 -8.58
C CYS A 199 -22.61 3.97 -8.15
N LYS A 200 -21.81 3.20 -7.38
CA LYS A 200 -22.25 1.88 -6.87
C LYS A 200 -23.23 2.07 -5.70
N PRO A 201 -24.47 1.54 -5.77
CA PRO A 201 -25.40 1.63 -4.67
C PRO A 201 -24.82 0.87 -3.45
N LYS A 202 -24.79 1.53 -2.29
CA LYS A 202 -24.25 1.02 -1.01
C LYS A 202 -24.94 -0.25 -0.47
N ASN A 203 -25.82 -0.89 -1.24
CA ASN A 203 -26.68 -2.01 -0.85
C ASN A 203 -26.24 -3.38 -1.42
N ALA A 204 -25.03 -3.52 -1.96
CA ALA A 204 -24.53 -4.81 -2.46
C ALA A 204 -24.01 -5.77 -1.36
N ALA A 205 -24.25 -5.48 -0.08
CA ALA A 205 -23.99 -6.39 1.04
C ALA A 205 -25.29 -7.06 1.52
N LEU A 206 -26.00 -7.76 0.63
CA LEU A 206 -27.02 -8.74 1.00
C LEU A 206 -26.77 -10.00 0.19
N GLY A 207 -25.91 -10.88 0.69
CA GLY A 207 -25.61 -12.15 0.04
C GLY A 207 -24.76 -13.05 0.93
N LEU A 208 -25.43 -14.03 1.55
CA LEU A 208 -24.89 -15.17 2.29
C LEU A 208 -24.26 -14.90 3.66
N HIS A 209 -25.10 -14.94 4.71
CA HIS A 209 -24.86 -15.79 5.89
C HIS A 209 -26.18 -16.03 6.63
N SER A 210 -27.09 -16.80 6.01
CA SER A 210 -28.22 -17.41 6.70
C SER A 210 -27.81 -18.78 7.24
N THR A 211 -26.97 -18.80 8.27
CA THR A 211 -26.74 -20.02 9.08
C THR A 211 -26.88 -19.79 10.59
N THR A 212 -27.06 -18.56 11.04
CA THR A 212 -27.31 -18.23 12.47
C THR A 212 -28.78 -18.32 12.88
N LEU A 213 -29.72 -18.51 11.94
CA LEU A 213 -31.15 -18.64 12.27
C LEU A 213 -31.56 -20.04 12.77
N LEU A 214 -30.70 -21.06 12.59
CA LEU A 214 -30.99 -22.42 13.07
C LEU A 214 -30.56 -22.69 14.51
N PHE A 215 -29.67 -21.87 15.09
CA PHE A 215 -29.27 -22.00 16.50
C PHE A 215 -30.22 -21.29 17.49
N MET A 216 -31.11 -20.43 17.00
CA MET A 216 -32.11 -19.76 17.85
C MET A 216 -33.42 -20.57 17.98
N PHE A 217 -33.67 -21.54 17.10
CA PHE A 217 -34.88 -22.38 17.19
C PHE A 217 -34.73 -23.60 18.10
N SER A 218 -33.50 -24.06 18.38
CA SER A 218 -33.25 -25.18 19.29
C SER A 218 -33.25 -24.79 20.77
N LEU A 219 -33.06 -23.51 21.12
CA LEU A 219 -33.19 -23.04 22.52
C LEU A 219 -34.65 -22.79 22.94
N ILE A 220 -35.56 -22.49 22.01
CA ILE A 220 -36.97 -22.20 22.31
C ILE A 220 -37.75 -23.47 22.68
N LEU A 221 -37.29 -24.65 22.24
CA LEU A 221 -37.91 -25.94 22.59
C LEU A 221 -37.47 -26.48 23.96
N VAL A 222 -36.27 -26.10 24.46
CA VAL A 222 -35.77 -26.58 25.76
C VAL A 222 -36.38 -25.78 26.93
N MET A 223 -36.82 -24.55 26.71
CA MET A 223 -37.44 -23.70 27.74
C MET A 223 -38.95 -23.87 27.91
N LYS A 224 -39.58 -24.85 27.24
CA LYS A 224 -41.01 -25.20 27.40
C LYS A 224 -41.26 -26.50 28.18
N ALA A 225 -40.22 -27.10 28.75
CA ALA A 225 -40.31 -28.36 29.49
C ALA A 225 -39.82 -28.28 30.96
N LEU A 226 -39.69 -27.07 31.52
CA LEU A 226 -39.44 -26.84 32.95
C LEU A 226 -40.40 -25.78 33.48
#